data_AF-A0A962Z1A1-F1
#
_entry.id   AF-A0A962Z1A1-F1
#
_cell.length_a   1.000
_cell.length_b   1.000
_cell.length_c   1.000
_cell.angle_alpha   90.00
_cell.angle_beta   90.00
_cell.angle_gamma   90.00
#
_symmetry.space_group_name_H-M   'P 1'
#
loop_
_entity.id
_entity.type
_entity.pdbx_description
1 polymer ?
#
loop_
_entity_poly.entity_id
_entity_poly.type
_entity_poly.pdbx_seq_one_letter_code
_entity_poly.pdbx_strand_id
1 'polypeptide(L)'
;VNSGAFTPQQAMDRLAEEMDITMARMQVADEKANVYGGCGPRLNEPKDPAFWLNQPGSPKAKLDNEKPKGETVDYDALVKRWQQAS
;
A
#
# COMPACT_ATOMS: atom_id res chain seq x y z
N VAL A 1 1.88 -13.98 -5.68
CA VAL A 1 1.37 -13.36 -4.42
C VAL A 1 0.31 -14.18 -3.68
N ASN A 2 -0.37 -15.15 -4.32
CA ASN A 2 -1.46 -15.93 -3.69
C ASN A 2 -1.06 -17.25 -3.01
N SER A 3 0.24 -17.54 -2.85
CA SER A 3 0.70 -18.78 -2.21
C SER A 3 0.77 -18.73 -0.67
N GLY A 4 0.43 -17.59 -0.06
CA GLY A 4 0.57 -17.37 1.39
C GLY A 4 2.02 -17.31 1.90
N ALA A 5 3.01 -17.43 1.00
CA ALA A 5 4.43 -17.43 1.35
C ALA A 5 4.96 -16.06 1.82
N PHE A 6 4.24 -14.97 1.53
CA PHE A 6 4.61 -13.61 1.88
C PHE A 6 3.41 -12.86 2.46
N THR A 7 3.67 -11.91 3.35
CA THR A 7 2.65 -10.94 3.74
C THR A 7 2.24 -10.09 2.53
N PRO A 8 1.00 -9.53 2.51
CA PRO A 8 0.60 -8.64 1.43
C PRO A 8 1.57 -7.49 1.19
N GLN A 9 2.12 -6.88 2.26
CA GLN A 9 3.10 -5.80 2.14
C GLN A 9 4.37 -6.27 1.42
N GLN A 10 5.01 -7.35 1.89
CA GLN A 10 6.22 -7.90 1.27
C GLN A 10 6.02 -8.28 -0.20
N ALA A 11 4.85 -8.83 -0.54
CA ALA A 11 4.51 -9.17 -1.90
C ALA A 11 4.43 -7.93 -2.81
N MET A 12 3.83 -6.84 -2.33
CA MET A 12 3.72 -5.58 -3.06
C MET A 12 5.05 -4.84 -3.14
N ASP A 13 5.85 -4.84 -2.07
CA ASP A 13 7.19 -4.23 -2.06
C ASP A 13 8.10 -4.88 -3.10
N ARG A 14 8.09 -6.22 -3.16
CA ARG A 14 8.86 -6.96 -4.17
C ARG A 14 8.36 -6.67 -5.59
N LEU A 15 7.06 -6.58 -5.80
CA LEU A 15 6.51 -6.23 -7.11
C LEU A 15 6.97 -4.84 -7.54
N ALA A 16 6.92 -3.86 -6.64
CA ALA A 16 7.38 -2.51 -6.91
C ALA A 16 8.88 -2.47 -7.26
N GLU A 17 9.72 -3.21 -6.51
CA GLU A 17 11.15 -3.31 -6.78
C GLU A 17 11.45 -3.87 -8.19
N GLU A 18 10.76 -4.93 -8.60
CA GLU A 18 10.95 -5.52 -9.94
C GLU A 18 10.50 -4.56 -11.07
N MET A 19 9.44 -3.78 -10.82
CA MET A 19 9.01 -2.72 -11.72
C MET A 19 10.07 -1.63 -11.83
N ASP A 20 10.63 -1.18 -10.71
CA ASP A 20 11.67 -0.15 -10.67
C ASP A 20 12.95 -0.60 -11.39
N ILE A 21 13.39 -1.85 -11.19
CA ILE A 21 14.54 -2.43 -11.90
C ILE A 21 14.31 -2.41 -13.41
N THR A 22 13.11 -2.76 -13.85
CA THR A 22 12.76 -2.78 -15.27
C THR A 22 12.75 -1.35 -15.84
N MET A 23 12.10 -0.41 -15.15
CA MET A 23 12.04 0.99 -15.56
C MET A 23 13.42 1.66 -15.55
N ALA A 24 14.29 1.33 -14.59
CA ALA A 24 15.67 1.83 -14.55
C ALA A 24 16.44 1.46 -15.83
N ARG A 25 16.30 0.21 -16.30
CA ARG A 25 16.95 -0.23 -17.54
C ARG A 25 16.40 0.51 -18.75
N MET A 26 15.09 0.76 -18.79
CA MET A 26 14.46 1.53 -19.85
C MET A 26 14.93 2.99 -19.85
N GLN A 27 15.03 3.63 -18.67
CA GLN A 27 15.57 4.98 -18.52
C GLN A 27 17.00 5.05 -19.10
N VAL A 28 17.89 4.15 -18.67
CA VAL A 28 19.29 4.11 -19.15
C VAL A 28 19.36 3.92 -20.67
N ALA A 29 18.52 3.07 -21.24
CA ALA A 29 18.47 2.86 -22.68
C ALA A 29 18.05 4.13 -23.43
N ASP A 30 17.05 4.84 -22.93
CA ASP A 30 16.58 6.09 -23.51
C ASP A 30 17.65 7.20 -23.42
N GLU A 31 18.26 7.37 -22.25
CA GLU A 31 19.26 8.40 -22.02
C GLU A 31 20.52 8.20 -22.87
N LYS A 32 20.91 6.94 -23.13
CA LYS A 32 22.11 6.62 -23.91
C LYS A 32 21.90 6.67 -25.41
N ALA A 33 20.73 6.29 -25.89
CA ALA A 33 20.53 6.03 -27.32
C ALA A 33 19.19 6.55 -27.86
N ASN A 34 18.45 7.34 -27.08
CA ASN A 34 17.16 7.91 -27.46
C ASN A 34 16.15 6.83 -27.93
N VAL A 35 16.21 5.64 -27.31
CA VAL A 35 15.45 4.45 -27.73
C VAL A 35 13.94 4.70 -27.71
N TYR A 36 13.45 5.53 -26.79
CA TYR A 36 12.04 5.89 -26.67
C TYR A 36 11.79 7.37 -27.06
N GLY A 37 12.69 7.98 -27.80
CA GLY A 37 12.55 9.37 -28.26
C GLY A 37 12.60 10.41 -27.12
N GLY A 38 13.22 10.07 -25.98
CA GLY A 38 13.32 10.96 -24.82
C GLY A 38 12.09 10.89 -23.90
N CYS A 39 11.08 10.11 -24.29
CA CYS A 39 9.84 9.90 -23.54
C CYS A 39 9.84 8.61 -22.70
N GLY A 40 11.01 7.97 -22.52
CA GLY A 40 11.13 6.81 -21.65
C GLY A 40 10.77 7.14 -20.20
N PRO A 41 10.44 6.12 -19.38
CA PRO A 41 10.16 6.33 -17.96
C PRO A 41 11.39 6.94 -17.26
N ARG A 42 11.15 7.73 -16.22
CA ARG A 42 12.17 8.26 -15.31
C ARG A 42 11.81 7.83 -13.90
N LEU A 43 12.76 7.21 -13.21
CA LEU A 43 12.57 6.84 -11.82
C LEU A 43 12.52 8.09 -10.95
N ASN A 44 11.55 8.09 -10.04
CA ASN A 44 11.46 9.10 -9.00
C ASN A 44 12.45 8.79 -7.88
N GLU A 45 12.88 9.83 -7.18
CA GLU A 45 13.64 9.66 -5.94
C GLU A 45 12.82 8.86 -4.90
N PRO A 46 13.44 7.93 -4.16
CA PRO A 46 12.78 7.18 -3.10
C PRO A 46 12.13 8.12 -2.08
N LYS A 47 10.93 7.74 -1.62
CA LYS A 47 10.18 8.45 -0.58
C LYS A 47 9.83 7.51 0.55
N ASP A 48 9.88 8.04 1.77
CA ASP A 48 9.36 7.34 2.94
C ASP A 48 7.85 7.05 2.77
N PRO A 49 7.33 5.88 3.18
CA PRO A 49 5.91 5.56 3.07
C PRO A 49 4.99 6.62 3.69
N ALA A 50 5.41 7.31 4.75
CA ALA A 50 4.63 8.37 5.38
C ALA A 50 4.34 9.53 4.42
N PHE A 51 5.22 9.81 3.46
CA PHE A 51 4.97 10.83 2.44
C PHE A 51 3.70 10.50 1.65
N TRP A 52 3.54 9.24 1.23
CA TRP A 52 2.37 8.79 0.46
C TRP A 52 1.13 8.65 1.33
N LEU A 53 1.28 8.12 2.56
CA LEU A 53 0.17 7.91 3.49
C LEU A 53 -0.42 9.22 4.02
N ASN A 54 0.31 10.32 3.98
CA ASN A 54 -0.18 11.64 4.39
C ASN A 54 -0.86 12.44 3.25
N GLN A 55 -0.91 11.91 2.02
CA GLN A 55 -1.57 12.60 0.91
C GLN A 55 -3.09 12.64 1.09
N PRO A 56 -3.79 13.66 0.55
CA PRO A 56 -5.24 13.69 0.53
C PRO A 56 -5.83 12.48 -0.18
N GLY A 57 -6.75 11.76 0.48
CA GLY A 57 -7.40 10.56 -0.08
C GLY A 57 -6.52 9.31 -0.13
N SER A 58 -5.35 9.32 0.51
CA SER A 58 -4.47 8.17 0.63
C SER A 58 -5.12 7.00 1.41
N PRO A 59 -4.63 5.77 1.19
CA PRO A 59 -4.90 4.65 2.08
C PRO A 59 -4.43 4.94 3.52
N LYS A 60 -5.07 4.27 4.50
CA LYS A 60 -4.67 4.39 5.91
C LYS A 60 -3.46 3.53 6.22
N ALA A 61 -2.61 4.05 7.10
CA ALA A 61 -1.49 3.32 7.65
C ALA A 61 -1.96 2.05 8.37
N LYS A 62 -1.09 1.04 8.40
CA LYS A 62 -1.32 -0.18 9.15
C LYS A 62 -1.52 0.15 10.63
N LEU A 63 -2.55 -0.43 11.24
CA LEU A 63 -2.78 -0.34 12.67
C LEU A 63 -2.10 -1.51 13.38
N ASP A 64 -1.73 -1.31 14.65
CA ASP A 64 -1.16 -2.38 15.48
C ASP A 64 -2.12 -3.56 15.64
N ASN A 65 -3.42 -3.30 15.63
CA ASN A 65 -4.47 -4.31 15.77
C ASN A 65 -5.65 -4.05 14.83
N GLU A 66 -5.57 -4.57 13.60
CA GLU A 66 -6.64 -4.50 12.60
C GLU A 66 -7.76 -5.53 12.83
N LYS A 67 -7.55 -6.50 13.73
CA LYS A 67 -8.47 -7.61 14.00
C LYS A 67 -8.58 -7.84 15.51
N PRO A 68 -9.20 -6.91 16.25
CA PRO A 68 -9.41 -7.11 17.68
C PRO A 68 -10.23 -8.36 17.93
N LYS A 69 -9.93 -9.04 19.05
CA LYS A 69 -10.69 -10.21 19.46
C LYS A 69 -12.13 -9.77 19.73
N GLY A 70 -13.09 -10.54 19.22
CA GLY A 70 -14.50 -10.29 19.51
C GLY A 70 -14.80 -10.42 21.00
N GLU A 71 -15.67 -9.55 21.49
CA GLU A 71 -16.18 -9.56 22.86
C GLU A 71 -17.65 -9.98 22.87
N THR A 72 -18.03 -10.84 23.81
CA THR A 72 -19.44 -11.22 24.02
C THR A 72 -20.12 -10.14 24.85
N VAL A 73 -21.25 -9.63 24.37
CA VAL A 73 -22.07 -8.63 25.07
C VAL A 73 -23.42 -9.25 25.40
N ASP A 74 -23.92 -8.98 26.61
CA ASP A 74 -25.27 -9.37 27.01
C ASP A 74 -26.32 -8.70 26.08
N TYR A 75 -27.32 -9.48 25.68
CA TYR A 75 -28.30 -9.03 24.69
C TYR A 75 -29.13 -7.83 25.20
N ASP A 76 -29.58 -7.86 26.45
CA ASP A 76 -30.40 -6.77 27.02
C ASP A 76 -29.58 -5.48 27.17
N ALA A 77 -28.29 -5.60 27.50
CA ALA A 77 -27.37 -4.47 27.53
C ALA A 77 -27.17 -3.86 26.13
N LEU A 78 -27.07 -4.70 25.09
CA LEU A 78 -26.93 -4.25 23.70
C LEU A 78 -28.16 -3.45 23.24
N VAL A 79 -29.37 -3.95 23.51
CA VAL A 79 -30.64 -3.28 23.13
C VAL A 79 -30.78 -1.92 23.82
N LYS A 80 -30.45 -1.83 25.12
CA LYS A 80 -30.48 -0.55 25.86
C LYS A 80 -29.54 0.48 25.25
N ARG A 81 -28.32 0.08 24.89
CA ARG A 81 -27.32 0.98 24.30
C ARG A 81 -27.76 1.50 22.93
N TRP A 82 -28.44 0.66 22.14
CA TRP A 82 -28.98 1.06 20.83
C TRP A 82 -30.11 2.09 20.96
N GLN A 83 -31.03 1.92 21.91
CA GLN A 83 -32.11 2.87 22.18
C GLN A 83 -31.59 4.24 22.64
N GLN A 84 -30.44 4.30 23.31
CA GLN A 84 -29.81 5.56 23.75
C GLN A 84 -29.06 6.30 22.64
N ALA A 85 -28.64 5.59 21.59
CA ALA A 85 -27.93 6.16 20.45
C ALA A 85 -28.88 6.59 19.30
N SER A 86 -30.17 6.25 19.44
CA SER A 86 -31.25 6.63 18.53
C SER A 86 -31.91 7.94 18.99
#